data_AF-A0A4R6IGQ2-F1
#
_entry.id   AF-A0A4R6IGQ2-F1
#
_cell.length_a   1.000
_cell.length_b   1.000
_cell.length_c   1.000
_cell.angle_alpha   90.00
_cell.angle_beta   90.00
_cell.angle_gamma   90.00
#
_symmetry.space_group_name_H-M   'P 1'
#
loop_
_entity.id
_entity.type
_entity.pdbx_description
1 polymer ?
#
loop_
_entity_poly.entity_id
_entity_poly.type
_entity_poly.pdbx_seq_one_letter_code
_entity_poly.pdbx_strand_id
1 'polypeptide(L)'
;MRTSIIAKAMLLLKKIKTPPFWIDMPKLFELYVYHHLLSAFNESDIKFQFSTYGNALDFLITKERSEMVVDAKYKIHYRSSHIHEDIRQVAGYARLNNVYEALKKTKTSKDMIDCLIIYPTDKELNDDYKFEYILNESSEIKAYNKVYKLGILVPYIKWMSRIIAL
;
A
#
# COMPACT_ATOMS: atom_id res chain seq x y z
N MET A 1 36.73 -27.22 -19.86
CA MET A 1 35.96 -26.28 -20.72
C MET A 1 34.89 -25.46 -19.97
N ARG A 2 34.38 -25.88 -18.80
CA ARG A 2 33.38 -25.11 -18.00
C ARG A 2 33.96 -24.01 -17.08
N THR A 3 35.27 -24.05 -16.81
CA THR A 3 35.97 -23.07 -15.95
C THR A 3 36.18 -21.70 -16.63
N SER A 4 36.22 -21.63 -17.97
CA SER A 4 36.45 -20.34 -18.67
C SER A 4 35.19 -19.48 -18.81
N ILE A 5 34.00 -20.09 -18.78
CA ILE A 5 32.72 -19.36 -18.94
C ILE A 5 32.38 -18.59 -17.64
N ILE A 6 32.59 -19.21 -16.48
CA ILE A 6 32.32 -18.59 -15.16
C ILE A 6 33.28 -17.42 -14.91
N ALA A 7 34.56 -17.59 -15.25
CA ALA A 7 35.56 -16.51 -15.13
C ALA A 7 35.23 -15.31 -16.04
N LYS A 8 34.69 -15.55 -17.24
CA LYS A 8 34.32 -14.49 -18.20
C LYS A 8 33.05 -13.74 -17.78
N ALA A 9 32.10 -14.39 -17.11
CA ALA A 9 30.94 -13.75 -16.52
C ALA A 9 31.30 -12.89 -15.29
N MET A 10 32.26 -13.34 -14.46
CA MET A 10 32.79 -12.54 -13.34
C MET A 10 33.54 -11.29 -13.79
N LEU A 11 34.12 -11.29 -15.00
CA LEU A 11 34.90 -10.17 -15.54
C LEU A 11 34.05 -9.01 -16.08
N LEU A 12 32.73 -9.19 -16.23
CA LEU A 12 31.82 -8.19 -16.83
C LEU A 12 31.00 -7.39 -15.81
N LEU A 13 31.22 -7.59 -14.51
CA LEU A 13 30.66 -6.72 -13.46
C LEU A 13 31.40 -5.37 -13.44
N LYS A 14 31.06 -4.50 -14.38
CA LYS A 14 31.50 -3.11 -14.40
C LYS A 14 30.97 -2.43 -13.13
N LYS A 15 31.84 -2.21 -12.15
CA LYS A 15 31.49 -1.44 -10.94
C LYS A 15 31.16 -0.01 -11.35
N ILE A 16 29.89 0.37 -11.24
CA ILE A 16 29.43 1.74 -11.47
C ILE A 16 29.54 2.47 -10.13
N LYS A 17 30.15 3.65 -10.13
CA LYS A 17 30.12 4.53 -8.97
C LYS A 17 28.74 5.17 -8.92
N THR A 18 27.95 4.81 -7.91
CA THR A 18 26.63 5.42 -7.66
C THR A 18 26.78 6.43 -6.51
N PRO A 19 26.33 7.68 -6.66
CA PRO A 19 26.31 8.61 -5.53
C PRO A 19 25.36 8.09 -4.43
N PRO A 20 25.62 8.39 -3.16
CA PRO A 20 24.68 8.05 -2.10
C PRO A 20 23.35 8.78 -2.32
N PHE A 21 22.24 8.08 -2.08
CA PHE A 21 20.89 8.62 -2.18
C PHE A 21 20.02 8.05 -1.06
N TRP A 22 18.94 8.76 -0.76
CA TRP A 22 17.96 8.39 0.26
C TRP A 22 16.65 8.02 -0.42
N ILE A 23 16.05 6.90 -0.02
CA ILE A 23 14.72 6.49 -0.51
C ILE A 23 13.72 6.70 0.61
N ASP A 24 12.68 7.48 0.33
CA ASP A 24 11.49 7.57 1.18
C ASP A 24 10.59 6.36 0.90
N MET A 25 10.79 5.31 1.69
CA MET A 25 10.07 4.04 1.52
C MET A 25 8.54 4.16 1.69
N PRO A 26 8.02 4.91 2.70
CA PRO A 26 6.59 5.21 2.77
C PRO A 26 6.01 5.82 1.50
N LYS A 27 6.63 6.89 0.95
CA LYS A 27 6.14 7.51 -0.29
C LYS A 27 6.25 6.60 -1.51
N LEU A 28 7.32 5.81 -1.58
CA LEU A 28 7.46 4.80 -2.63
C LEU A 28 6.34 3.76 -2.54
N PHE A 29 5.97 3.35 -1.33
CA PHE A 29 4.88 2.42 -1.10
C PHE A 29 3.51 3.04 -1.42
N GLU A 30 3.27 4.31 -1.09
CA GLU A 30 2.08 5.05 -1.56
C GLU A 30 1.95 4.97 -3.08
N LEU A 31 3.02 5.30 -3.84
CA LEU A 31 3.00 5.20 -5.31
C LEU A 31 2.76 3.77 -5.80
N TYR A 32 3.29 2.77 -5.10
CA TYR A 32 3.05 1.36 -5.41
C TYR A 32 1.58 0.97 -5.20
N VAL A 33 0.96 1.42 -4.11
CA VAL A 33 -0.47 1.25 -3.84
C VAL A 33 -1.31 1.97 -4.90
N TYR A 34 -0.90 3.18 -5.31
CA TYR A 34 -1.61 3.93 -6.35
C TYR A 34 -1.69 3.15 -7.66
N HIS A 35 -0.58 2.53 -8.08
CA HIS A 35 -0.55 1.66 -9.26
C HIS A 35 -1.56 0.51 -9.18
N HIS A 36 -1.67 -0.14 -8.02
CA HIS A 36 -2.64 -1.21 -7.80
C HIS A 36 -4.07 -0.70 -7.81
N LEU A 37 -4.34 0.46 -7.20
CA LEU A 37 -5.67 1.08 -7.23
C LEU A 37 -6.09 1.41 -8.67
N LEU A 38 -5.18 1.87 -9.52
CA LEU A 38 -5.44 2.12 -10.95
C LEU A 38 -5.81 0.86 -11.75
N SER A 39 -5.47 -0.34 -11.27
CA SER A 39 -5.96 -1.58 -11.89
C SER A 39 -7.38 -1.96 -11.46
N ALA A 40 -7.89 -1.39 -10.36
CA ALA A 40 -9.20 -1.69 -9.80
C ALA A 40 -10.25 -0.59 -10.05
N PHE A 41 -9.81 0.66 -10.24
CA PHE A 41 -10.66 1.83 -10.43
C PHE A 41 -10.16 2.68 -11.60
N ASN A 42 -11.02 3.55 -12.13
CA ASN A 42 -10.57 4.56 -13.08
C ASN A 42 -9.73 5.62 -12.35
N GLU A 43 -8.78 6.23 -13.04
CA GLU A 43 -7.97 7.32 -12.50
C GLU A 43 -8.84 8.48 -11.97
N SER A 44 -9.93 8.81 -12.68
CA SER A 44 -10.88 9.86 -12.26
C SER A 44 -11.60 9.56 -10.94
N ASP A 45 -11.64 8.30 -10.54
CA ASP A 45 -12.29 7.84 -9.31
C ASP A 45 -11.32 7.84 -8.11
N ILE A 46 -10.04 8.17 -8.32
CA ILE A 46 -9.00 8.16 -7.28
C ILE A 46 -8.44 9.57 -7.11
N LYS A 47 -8.64 10.16 -5.92
CA LYS A 47 -7.97 11.41 -5.53
C LYS A 47 -6.74 11.08 -4.69
N PHE A 48 -5.57 11.07 -5.34
CA PHE A 48 -4.27 10.90 -4.67
C PHE A 48 -3.89 12.16 -3.89
N GLN A 49 -3.35 11.97 -2.68
CA GLN A 49 -2.94 13.02 -1.75
C GLN A 49 -4.04 14.08 -1.57
N PHE A 50 -5.25 13.62 -1.25
CA PHE A 50 -6.42 14.49 -1.08
C PHE A 50 -6.21 15.43 0.11
N SER A 51 -5.97 16.70 -0.22
CA SER A 51 -5.70 17.75 0.76
C SER A 51 -6.97 18.18 1.49
N THR A 52 -6.83 18.30 2.80
CA THR A 52 -7.82 18.82 3.74
C THR A 52 -7.18 19.90 4.60
N TYR A 53 -7.91 20.49 5.56
CA TYR A 53 -7.40 21.56 6.42
C TYR A 53 -6.08 21.17 7.13
N GLY A 54 -4.93 21.57 6.57
CA GLY A 54 -3.59 21.33 7.09
C GLY A 54 -3.03 19.91 6.94
N ASN A 55 -3.83 18.93 6.49
CA ASN A 55 -3.42 17.53 6.36
C ASN A 55 -3.85 16.96 5.00
N ALA A 56 -3.08 16.01 4.48
CA ALA A 56 -3.47 15.22 3.30
C ALA A 56 -3.62 13.75 3.71
N LEU A 57 -4.64 13.10 3.16
CA LEU A 57 -4.79 11.64 3.23
C LEU A 57 -4.31 11.02 1.92
N ASP A 58 -3.85 9.78 1.95
CA ASP A 58 -3.15 9.17 0.81
C ASP A 58 -4.08 9.02 -0.40
N PHE A 59 -5.26 8.42 -0.23
CA PHE A 59 -6.25 8.32 -1.31
C PHE A 59 -7.69 8.48 -0.83
N LEU A 60 -8.49 9.19 -1.62
CA LEU A 60 -9.94 9.19 -1.53
C LEU A 60 -10.52 8.53 -2.79
N ILE A 61 -11.20 7.40 -2.61
CA ILE A 61 -11.95 6.74 -3.68
C ILE A 61 -13.32 7.38 -3.77
N THR A 62 -13.67 7.90 -4.95
CA THR A 62 -14.93 8.59 -5.22
C THR A 62 -15.90 7.77 -6.06
N LYS A 63 -15.56 6.51 -6.35
CA LYS A 63 -16.43 5.60 -7.09
C LYS A 63 -17.73 5.36 -6.33
N GLU A 64 -18.86 5.59 -7.00
CA GLU A 64 -20.19 5.36 -6.40
C GLU A 64 -20.30 3.93 -5.84
N ARG A 65 -20.80 3.81 -4.61
CA ARG A 65 -20.94 2.54 -3.84
C ARG A 65 -19.64 1.90 -3.35
N SER A 66 -18.49 2.51 -3.64
CA SER A 66 -17.17 2.08 -3.17
C SER A 66 -16.40 3.25 -2.55
N GLU A 67 -17.09 4.25 -2.04
CA GLU A 67 -16.44 5.46 -1.52
C GLU A 67 -15.71 5.17 -0.21
N MET A 68 -14.42 5.50 -0.16
CA MET A 68 -13.59 5.26 1.02
C MET A 68 -12.37 6.15 1.11
N VAL A 69 -11.89 6.29 2.34
CA VAL A 69 -10.55 6.79 2.62
C VAL A 69 -9.60 5.60 2.66
N VAL A 70 -8.53 5.66 1.87
CA VAL A 70 -7.47 4.66 1.83
C VAL A 70 -6.18 5.27 2.37
N ASP A 71 -5.52 4.52 3.24
CA ASP A 71 -4.25 4.89 3.85
C ASP A 71 -3.23 3.76 3.59
N ALA A 72 -2.10 4.11 2.99
CA ALA A 72 -1.03 3.19 2.62
C ALA A 72 0.04 3.21 3.70
N LYS A 73 0.16 2.12 4.46
CA LYS A 73 1.16 2.00 5.53
C LYS A 73 2.24 0.98 5.17
N TYR A 74 3.47 1.45 4.96
CA TYR A 74 4.63 0.58 4.81
C TYR A 74 5.08 -0.01 6.17
N LYS A 75 4.34 -1.01 6.66
CA LYS A 75 4.63 -1.75 7.90
C LYS A 75 4.48 -3.25 7.66
N ILE A 76 5.60 -3.97 7.60
CA ILE A 76 5.63 -5.43 7.38
C ILE A 76 5.12 -6.19 8.63
N HIS A 77 5.42 -5.67 9.81
CA HIS A 77 4.99 -6.27 11.08
C HIS A 77 4.17 -5.27 11.88
N TYR A 78 2.90 -5.58 12.11
CA TYR A 78 2.05 -4.83 13.02
C TYR A 78 2.22 -5.36 14.44
N ARG A 79 2.63 -4.50 15.37
CA ARG A 79 2.35 -4.71 16.80
C ARG A 79 0.89 -4.30 17.07
N SER A 80 0.20 -5.04 17.91
CA SER A 80 -1.24 -4.82 18.20
C SER A 80 -1.57 -3.39 18.61
N SER A 81 -0.70 -2.69 19.33
CA SER A 81 -0.94 -1.29 19.72
C SER A 81 -0.97 -0.31 18.53
N HIS A 82 -0.11 -0.52 17.53
CA HIS A 82 0.07 0.42 16.41
C HIS A 82 -1.10 0.35 15.44
N ILE A 83 -1.74 -0.82 15.30
CA ILE A 83 -2.90 -0.98 14.42
C ILE A 83 -4.06 -0.08 14.88
N HIS A 84 -4.24 0.10 16.19
CA HIS A 84 -5.33 0.91 16.73
C HIS A 84 -5.11 2.41 16.46
N GLU A 85 -3.88 2.87 16.50
CA GLU A 85 -3.53 4.27 16.18
C GLU A 85 -3.75 4.58 14.71
N ASP A 86 -3.28 3.70 13.81
CA ASP A 86 -3.49 3.84 12.37
C ASP A 86 -4.98 3.82 12.01
N ILE A 87 -5.76 2.92 12.63
CA ILE A 87 -7.22 2.86 12.46
C ILE A 87 -7.89 4.15 12.93
N ARG A 88 -7.49 4.69 14.09
CA ARG A 88 -8.03 5.96 14.59
C ARG A 88 -7.72 7.11 13.66
N GLN A 89 -6.53 7.15 13.08
CA GLN A 89 -6.12 8.17 12.12
C GLN A 89 -6.99 8.12 10.85
N VAL A 90 -7.08 6.96 10.19
CA VAL A 90 -7.86 6.81 8.95
C VAL A 90 -9.35 7.05 9.20
N ALA A 91 -9.88 6.59 10.32
CA ALA A 91 -11.25 6.87 10.73
C ALA A 91 -11.49 8.36 10.97
N GLY A 92 -10.52 9.07 11.56
CA GLY A 92 -10.56 10.52 11.72
C GLY A 92 -10.66 11.24 10.37
N TYR A 93 -9.84 10.84 9.39
CA TYR A 93 -9.90 11.40 8.04
C TYR A 93 -11.25 11.15 7.36
N ALA A 94 -11.79 9.94 7.49
CA ALA A 94 -13.11 9.59 6.96
C ALA A 94 -14.28 10.35 7.61
N ARG A 95 -14.03 11.16 8.64
CA ARG A 95 -15.02 12.02 9.31
C ARG A 95 -14.83 13.51 9.06
N LEU A 96 -13.87 13.90 8.21
CA LEU A 96 -13.68 15.30 7.82
C LEU A 96 -14.80 15.79 6.91
N ASN A 97 -15.25 17.03 7.13
CA ASN A 97 -16.30 17.67 6.31
C ASN A 97 -15.92 17.70 4.83
N ASN A 98 -14.67 18.03 4.51
CA ASN A 98 -14.18 18.10 3.13
C ASN A 98 -14.31 16.75 2.41
N VAL A 99 -14.16 15.63 3.12
CA VAL A 99 -14.32 14.28 2.53
C VAL A 99 -15.80 14.02 2.22
N TYR A 100 -16.72 14.36 3.14
CA TYR A 100 -18.15 14.27 2.89
C TYR A 100 -18.61 15.15 1.72
N GLU A 101 -18.11 16.38 1.64
CA GLU A 101 -18.39 17.31 0.54
C GLU A 101 -17.85 16.79 -0.79
N ALA A 102 -16.61 16.28 -0.80
CA ALA A 102 -15.98 15.70 -1.98
C ALA A 102 -16.73 14.47 -2.52
N LEU A 103 -17.36 13.69 -1.62
CA LEU A 103 -18.16 12.52 -1.96
C LEU A 103 -19.67 12.83 -2.11
N LYS A 104 -20.09 14.08 -1.88
CA LYS A 104 -21.50 14.51 -1.88
C LYS A 104 -22.40 13.66 -0.96
N LYS A 105 -21.86 13.19 0.17
CA LYS A 105 -22.59 12.36 1.14
C LYS A 105 -23.23 13.21 2.24
N THR A 106 -24.37 12.76 2.78
CA THR A 106 -24.97 13.39 3.95
C THR A 106 -24.23 12.93 5.21
N LYS A 107 -24.21 13.72 6.28
CA LYS A 107 -23.53 13.35 7.53
C LYS A 107 -24.37 12.40 8.40
N THR A 108 -25.17 11.55 7.77
CA THR A 108 -26.06 10.60 8.46
C THR A 108 -25.36 9.26 8.67
N SER A 109 -25.89 8.43 9.59
CA SER A 109 -25.32 7.11 9.89
C SER A 109 -25.32 6.14 8.70
N LYS A 110 -26.23 6.33 7.73
CA LYS A 110 -26.28 5.54 6.49
C LYS A 110 -25.12 5.86 5.54
N ASP A 111 -24.59 7.07 5.64
CA ASP A 111 -23.54 7.61 4.79
C ASP A 111 -22.16 7.54 5.44
N MET A 112 -21.97 6.55 6.32
CA MET A 112 -20.66 6.32 6.92
C MET A 112 -19.67 5.87 5.83
N ILE A 113 -18.59 6.65 5.68
CA ILE A 113 -17.51 6.42 4.71
C ILE A 113 -16.60 5.31 5.24
N ASP A 114 -16.29 4.37 4.37
CA ASP A 114 -15.47 3.19 4.66
C ASP A 114 -14.00 3.59 4.76
N CYS A 115 -13.23 2.84 5.56
CA CYS A 115 -11.80 3.06 5.74
C CYS A 115 -11.05 1.82 5.29
N LEU A 116 -9.99 1.99 4.50
CA LEU A 116 -9.14 0.91 4.04
C LEU A 116 -7.68 1.20 4.37
N ILE A 117 -7.03 0.26 5.06
CA ILE A 117 -5.59 0.30 5.29
C ILE A 117 -4.92 -0.70 4.34
N ILE A 118 -4.05 -0.21 3.47
CA ILE A 118 -3.27 -1.06 2.57
C ILE A 118 -1.85 -1.18 3.12
N TYR A 119 -1.36 -2.42 3.24
CA TYR A 119 -0.07 -2.70 3.87
C TYR A 119 0.70 -3.79 3.12
N PRO A 120 2.04 -3.84 3.23
CA PRO A 120 2.82 -4.92 2.64
C PRO A 120 2.56 -6.22 3.39
N THR A 121 2.19 -7.28 2.67
CA THR A 121 2.04 -8.63 3.24
C THR A 121 3.35 -9.41 3.19
N ASP A 122 3.51 -10.38 4.09
CA ASP A 122 4.66 -11.26 4.23
C ASP A 122 4.56 -12.54 3.38
N LYS A 123 3.46 -12.70 2.64
CA LYS A 123 3.27 -13.81 1.70
C LYS A 123 4.29 -13.74 0.55
N GLU A 124 4.60 -14.89 -0.05
CA GLU A 124 5.50 -14.95 -1.20
C GLU A 124 4.80 -14.44 -2.48
N LEU A 125 5.51 -13.62 -3.25
CA LEU A 125 5.06 -13.16 -4.57
C LEU A 125 5.24 -14.30 -5.58
N ASN A 126 4.19 -14.60 -6.37
CA ASN A 126 4.26 -15.53 -7.50
C ASN A 126 4.14 -14.76 -8.83
N ASP A 127 4.57 -15.39 -9.92
CA ASP A 127 4.56 -14.77 -11.26
C ASP A 127 3.14 -14.46 -11.76
N ASP A 128 2.13 -15.15 -11.23
CA ASP A 128 0.71 -14.98 -11.57
C ASP A 128 -0.01 -13.96 -10.67
N TYR A 129 0.71 -13.20 -9.84
CA TYR A 129 0.10 -12.25 -8.92
C TYR A 129 -0.70 -11.18 -9.67
N LYS A 130 -1.98 -11.07 -9.32
CA LYS A 130 -2.85 -9.98 -9.72
C LYS A 130 -3.41 -9.33 -8.47
N PHE A 131 -3.40 -8.01 -8.46
CA PHE A 131 -4.08 -7.27 -7.41
C PHE A 131 -5.58 -7.43 -7.59
N GLU A 132 -6.20 -8.08 -6.61
CA GLU A 132 -7.64 -8.23 -6.54
C GLU A 132 -8.17 -7.33 -5.43
N TYR A 133 -8.89 -6.30 -5.84
CA TYR A 133 -9.61 -5.43 -4.93
C TYR A 133 -10.89 -6.15 -4.45
N ILE A 134 -10.79 -6.88 -3.34
CA ILE A 134 -11.90 -7.62 -2.75
C ILE A 134 -12.02 -7.25 -1.27
N LEU A 135 -13.09 -6.54 -0.91
CA LEU A 135 -13.48 -6.31 0.48
C LEU A 135 -14.52 -7.35 0.88
N ASN A 136 -14.13 -8.24 1.79
CA ASN A 136 -14.98 -9.29 2.36
C ASN A 136 -14.73 -9.40 3.88
N GLU A 137 -15.41 -10.33 4.56
CA GLU A 137 -15.27 -10.53 6.01
C GLU A 137 -13.82 -10.74 6.49
N SER A 138 -12.94 -11.29 5.66
CA SER A 138 -11.53 -11.50 6.02
C SER A 138 -10.70 -10.22 5.98
N SER A 139 -11.13 -9.24 5.17
CA SER A 139 -10.53 -7.90 5.12
C SER A 139 -11.05 -7.00 6.24
N GLU A 140 -12.20 -7.30 6.83
CA GLU A 140 -12.80 -6.48 7.88
C GLU A 140 -12.09 -6.63 9.22
N ILE A 141 -11.83 -5.50 9.87
CA ILE A 141 -11.33 -5.48 11.24
C ILE A 141 -12.53 -5.48 12.17
N LYS A 142 -12.95 -6.68 12.61
CA LYS A 142 -14.18 -6.92 13.41
C LYS A 142 -14.40 -6.02 14.63
N ALA A 143 -13.34 -5.45 15.21
CA ALA A 143 -13.44 -4.52 16.33
C ALA A 143 -13.95 -3.12 15.93
N TYR A 144 -14.00 -2.80 14.63
CA TYR A 144 -14.33 -1.48 14.10
C TYR A 144 -15.37 -1.59 12.99
N ASN A 145 -16.32 -0.66 12.98
CA ASN A 145 -17.36 -0.62 11.96
C ASN A 145 -16.80 -0.04 10.64
N LYS A 146 -16.95 -0.79 9.54
CA LYS A 146 -16.50 -0.43 8.17
C LYS A 146 -15.03 0.00 8.06
N VAL A 147 -14.16 -0.72 8.79
CA VAL A 147 -12.72 -0.59 8.66
C VAL A 147 -12.16 -1.88 8.11
N TYR A 148 -11.45 -1.77 7.01
CA TYR A 148 -10.89 -2.88 6.26
C TYR A 148 -9.37 -2.77 6.19
N LYS A 149 -8.72 -3.91 5.97
CA LYS A 149 -7.29 -4.00 5.68
C LYS A 149 -7.05 -4.92 4.50
N LEU A 150 -6.11 -4.52 3.63
CA LEU A 150 -5.73 -5.31 2.46
C LEU A 150 -4.21 -5.40 2.38
N GLY A 151 -3.71 -6.63 2.38
CA GLY A 151 -2.29 -6.91 2.21
C GLY A 151 -1.91 -6.99 0.73
N ILE A 152 -0.93 -6.20 0.29
CA ILE A 152 -0.38 -6.25 -1.07
C ILE A 152 1.00 -6.91 -1.01
N LEU A 153 1.26 -7.82 -1.94
CA LEU A 153 2.57 -8.45 -2.09
C LEU A 153 3.58 -7.41 -2.58
N VAL A 154 4.73 -7.32 -1.91
CA VAL A 154 5.83 -6.44 -2.34
C VAL A 154 6.98 -7.31 -2.84
N PRO A 155 7.59 -6.97 -4.00
CA PRO A 155 8.71 -7.74 -4.52
C PRO A 155 9.89 -7.70 -3.54
N TYR A 156 10.42 -8.86 -3.19
CA TYR A 156 11.67 -9.00 -2.45
C TYR A 156 12.68 -9.80 -3.26
N ILE A 157 13.93 -9.36 -3.27
CA ILE A 157 15.02 -10.11 -3.88
C ILE A 157 15.43 -11.19 -2.88
N LYS A 158 15.16 -12.46 -3.20
CA LYS A 158 15.72 -13.59 -2.47
C LYS A 158 17.20 -13.71 -2.84
N TRP A 159 18.06 -13.11 -2.02
CA TRP A 159 19.49 -13.33 -2.16
C TRP A 159 19.77 -14.80 -1.84
N MET A 160 20.22 -15.57 -2.84
CA MET A 160 20.76 -16.90 -2.60
C MET A 160 21.91 -16.76 -1.61
N SER A 161 21.74 -17.28 -0.39
CA SER A 161 22.80 -17.39 0.59
C SER A 161 23.94 -18.16 -0.06
N ARG A 162 24.98 -17.44 -0.52
CA ARG A 162 26.25 -18.09 -0.80
C ARG A 162 26.73 -18.58 0.55
N ILE A 163 26.59 -19.88 0.80
CA ILE A 163 27.37 -20.57 1.80
C ILE A 163 28.82 -20.36 1.36
N ILE A 164 29.45 -19.31 1.88
CA ILE A 164 30.89 -19.23 1.96
C ILE A 164 31.19 -20.05 3.23
N ALA A 165 31.24 -21.38 3.05
CA ALA A 165 31.94 -22.22 4.00
C ALA A 165 33.41 -21.78 3.90
N LEU A 166 33.88 -21.12 4.95
CA LEU A 166 35.29 -20.91 5.23
C LEU A 166 35.95 -22.26 5.52
#